data_AF-A0A4Y3TL06-F1
#
_entry.id   AF-A0A4Y3TL06-F1
#
_cell.length_a   1.000
_cell.length_b   1.000
_cell.length_c   1.000
_cell.angle_alpha   90.00
_cell.angle_beta   90.00
_cell.angle_gamma   90.00
#
_symmetry.space_group_name_H-M   'P 1'
#
loop_
_entity.id
_entity.type
_entity.pdbx_description
1 polymer ?
#
loop_
_entity_poly.entity_id
_entity_poly.type
_entity_poly.pdbx_seq_one_letter_code
_entity_poly.pdbx_strand_id
1 'polypeptide(L)' 'MHRQAALDYATLTQIAAHLRKAARDMSPLIDTLYFRTAPLAVMECSTTLEALAQEIEQDDRRTMSEWAQNAICNF' A
#
# COMPACT_ATOMS: atom_id res chain seq x y z
N MET A 1 -17.97 5.19 16.47
CA MET A 1 -16.73 5.73 15.84
C MET A 1 -15.61 4.67 15.81
N HIS A 2 -15.17 4.09 16.94
CA HIS A 2 -14.05 3.12 16.96
C HIS A 2 -14.21 1.85 16.10
N ARG A 3 -15.43 1.31 15.96
CA ARG A 3 -15.65 0.10 15.13
C ARG A 3 -15.53 0.37 13.63
N GLN A 4 -15.96 1.55 13.17
CA GLN A 4 -15.84 1.93 11.76
C GLN A 4 -14.38 2.15 11.38
N ALA A 5 -13.65 2.87 12.23
CA ALA A 5 -12.19 3.04 12.11
C ALA A 5 -11.44 1.71 11.98
N ALA A 6 -11.79 0.71 12.79
CA ALA A 6 -11.16 -0.61 12.72
C ALA A 6 -11.48 -1.38 11.42
N LEU A 7 -12.68 -1.18 10.85
CA LEU A 7 -13.05 -1.78 9.56
C LEU A 7 -12.33 -1.09 8.40
N ASP A 8 -12.24 0.24 8.45
CA ASP A 8 -11.53 1.04 7.45
C ASP A 8 -10.03 0.66 7.46
N TYR A 9 -9.43 0.52 8.65
CA TYR A 9 -8.07 0.01 8.85
C TYR A 9 -7.84 -1.38 8.21
N ALA A 10 -8.73 -2.32 8.52
CA ALA A 10 -8.64 -3.68 7.98
C ALA A 10 -8.76 -3.66 6.45
N THR A 11 -9.59 -2.77 5.91
CA THR A 11 -9.77 -2.59 4.46
C THR A 11 -8.52 -2.00 3.80
N LEU A 12 -7.93 -0.96 4.37
CA LEU A 12 -6.68 -0.36 3.89
C LEU A 12 -5.52 -1.35 3.92
N THR A 13 -5.42 -2.14 5.00
CA THR A 13 -4.43 -3.22 5.10
C THR A 13 -4.62 -4.28 4.02
N GLN A 14 -5.87 -4.66 3.72
CA GLN A 14 -6.17 -5.59 2.64
C GLN A 14 -5.78 -5.01 1.27
N ILE A 15 -6.07 -3.74 1.01
CA ILE A 15 -5.68 -3.05 -0.23
C ILE A 15 -4.16 -3.07 -0.39
N ALA A 16 -3.39 -2.68 0.64
CA ALA A 16 -1.93 -2.71 0.60
C ALA A 16 -1.38 -4.13 0.34
N ALA A 17 -1.96 -5.15 0.97
CA ALA A 17 -1.59 -6.55 0.74
C ALA A 17 -1.85 -6.99 -0.71
N HIS A 18 -2.97 -6.57 -1.31
CA HIS A 18 -3.30 -6.84 -2.70
C HIS A 18 -2.33 -6.16 -3.67
N LEU A 19 -1.97 -4.89 -3.43
CA LEU A 19 -0.99 -4.16 -4.24
C LEU A 19 0.37 -4.87 -4.24
N ARG A 20 0.86 -5.29 -3.06
CA ARG A 20 2.12 -6.05 -2.97
C ARG A 20 2.06 -7.40 -3.65
N LYS A 21 0.92 -8.09 -3.56
CA LYS A 21 0.74 -9.35 -4.28
C LYS A 21 0.83 -9.12 -5.78
N ALA A 22 0.13 -8.11 -6.30
CA ALA A 22 0.16 -7.76 -7.71
C ALA A 22 1.59 -7.40 -8.18
N ALA A 23 2.36 -6.63 -7.40
CA ALA A 23 3.75 -6.32 -7.69
C ALA A 23 4.64 -7.59 -7.78
N ARG A 24 4.51 -8.50 -6.79
CA ARG A 24 5.25 -9.77 -6.78
C ARG A 24 4.88 -10.69 -7.95
N ASP A 25 3.61 -10.71 -8.33
CA ASP A 25 3.12 -11.52 -9.44
C ASP A 25 3.58 -10.94 -10.80
N MET A 26 3.73 -9.61 -10.91
CA MET A 26 4.19 -8.93 -12.13
C MET A 26 5.72 -8.96 -12.33
N SER A 27 6.51 -8.83 -11.26
CA SER A 27 7.99 -8.82 -11.34
C SER A 27 8.58 -9.93 -12.22
N PRO A 28 8.24 -11.23 -12.04
CA PRO A 28 8.80 -12.29 -12.88
C PRO A 28 8.34 -12.20 -14.34
N LEU A 29 7.14 -11.67 -14.61
CA LEU A 29 6.66 -11.47 -15.97
C LEU A 29 7.50 -10.39 -16.67
N ILE A 30 7.84 -9.32 -15.96
CA ILE A 30 8.70 -8.23 -16.45
C ILE A 30 10.12 -8.76 -16.70
N ASP A 31 10.67 -9.56 -15.79
CA ASP A 31 12.02 -10.14 -15.91
C ASP A 31 12.15 -11.06 -17.14
N THR A 32 11.06 -11.67 -17.60
CA THR A 32 11.03 -12.51 -18.81
C THR A 32 10.90 -11.74 -20.12
N LEU A 33 10.71 -10.41 -20.08
CA LEU A 33 10.58 -9.62 -21.28
C LEU A 33 11.92 -9.56 -22.04
N TYR A 34 11.93 -10.17 -23.22
CA TYR A 34 13.10 -10.17 -24.11
C TYR A 34 13.42 -8.79 -24.70
N PHE A 35 12.45 -7.88 -24.72
CA PHE A 35 12.59 -6.57 -25.34
C PHE A 35 13.43 -5.63 -24.49
N ARG A 36 14.59 -5.19 -25.00
CA ARG A 36 15.46 -4.17 -24.38
C ARG A 36 14.78 -2.81 -24.15
N THR A 37 13.62 -2.57 -24.76
CA THR A 37 12.82 -1.34 -24.64
C THR A 37 11.36 -1.71 -24.37
N ALA A 38 11.10 -2.38 -23.26
CA ALA A 38 9.73 -2.49 -22.76
C ALA A 38 9.18 -1.09 -22.44
N PRO A 39 7.86 -0.87 -22.56
CA PRO A 39 7.25 0.40 -22.14
C PRO A 39 7.62 0.72 -20.69
N LEU A 40 7.98 1.97 -20.40
CA LEU A 40 8.38 2.41 -19.06
C LEU A 40 7.35 2.02 -17.99
N ALA A 41 6.07 2.16 -18.31
CA ALA A 41 4.96 1.77 -17.43
C ALA A 41 5.00 0.28 -17.01
N VAL A 42 5.51 -0.61 -17.85
CA VAL A 42 5.68 -2.04 -17.52
C VAL A 42 6.91 -2.25 -16.63
N MET A 43 7.99 -1.50 -16.86
CA MET A 43 9.19 -1.58 -16.04
C MET A 43 8.99 -1.02 -14.63
N GLU A 44 8.14 0.00 -14.49
CA GLU A 44 7.93 0.72 -13.24
C GLU A 44 6.69 0.25 -12.46
N CYS A 45 5.80 -0.57 -13.05
CA CYS A 45 4.53 -0.89 -12.40
C CYS A 45 4.72 -1.61 -11.07
N SER A 46 5.60 -2.62 -10.99
CA SER A 46 5.86 -3.35 -9.74
C SER A 46 6.38 -2.41 -8.65
N THR A 47 7.36 -1.58 -8.97
CA THR A 47 7.92 -0.58 -8.05
C THR A 47 6.87 0.44 -7.60
N THR A 48 6.03 0.91 -8.52
CA THR A 48 4.95 1.87 -8.21
C THR A 48 3.91 1.25 -7.29
N LEU A 49 3.51 0.00 -7.53
CA LEU A 49 2.56 -0.73 -6.69
C LEU A 49 3.13 -0.98 -5.28
N GLU A 50 4.42 -1.29 -5.16
CA GLU A 50 5.09 -1.43 -3.86
C GLU A 50 5.14 -0.10 -3.10
N ALA A 51 5.51 0.99 -3.78
CA ALA A 51 5.54 2.32 -3.19
C ALA A 51 4.14 2.73 -2.69
N LEU A 52 3.10 2.49 -3.49
CA LEU A 52 1.71 2.81 -3.12
C LEU A 52 1.25 1.98 -1.91
N ALA A 53 1.58 0.69 -1.86
CA ALA A 53 1.28 -0.16 -0.70
C ALA A 53 2.00 0.33 0.57
N GLN A 54 3.25 0.78 0.43
CA GLN A 54 4.04 1.31 1.54
C GLN A 54 3.49 2.65 2.04
N GLU A 55 3.04 3.53 1.14
CA GLU A 55 2.40 4.80 1.50
C GLU A 55 1.12 4.58 2.29
N ILE A 56 0.22 3.69 1.84
CA ILE A 56 -1.01 3.35 2.54
C ILE A 56 -0.74 2.88 3.98
N GLU A 57 0.26 2.01 4.17
CA GLU A 57 0.60 1.49 5.49
C GLU A 57 1.27 2.51 6.42
N GLN A 58 1.93 3.53 5.85
CA GLN A 58 2.58 4.59 6.62
C GLN A 58 1.58 5.68 7.01
N ASP A 59 0.72 6.08 6.08
CA ASP A 59 -0.32 7.09 6.31
C ASP A 59 -1.27 6.64 7.41
N ASP A 60 -1.74 5.39 7.33
CA ASP A 60 -2.65 4.79 8.29
C ASP A 60 -2.05 4.73 9.72
N ARG A 61 -0.74 4.41 9.84
CA ARG A 61 -0.05 4.48 11.15
C ARG A 61 0.00 5.90 11.72
N ARG A 62 0.18 6.92 10.88
CA ARG A 62 0.19 8.32 11.31
C ARG A 62 -1.20 8.77 11.75
N THR A 63 -2.23 8.51 10.95
CA THR A 63 -3.62 8.86 11.30
C THR A 63 -4.07 8.17 12.59
N MET A 64 -3.73 6.89 12.77
CA MET A 64 -4.02 6.16 14.02
C MET A 64 -3.28 6.74 15.23
N SER A 65 -2.01 7.14 15.06
CA SER A 65 -1.24 7.81 16.12
C SER A 65 -1.86 9.15 16.50
N GLU A 66 -2.29 9.95 15.53
CA GLU A 66 -2.94 11.25 15.75
C GLU A 66 -4.29 11.09 16.45
N TRP A 67 -5.08 10.08 16.09
CA TRP A 67 -6.35 9.80 16.75
C TRP A 67 -6.16 9.29 18.17
N ALA A 68 -5.18 8.43 18.42
CA ALA A 68 -4.83 7.99 19.76
C ALA A 68 -4.35 9.16 20.63
N GLN A 69 -3.50 10.04 20.07
CA GLN A 69 -3.02 11.24 20.76
C GLN A 69 -4.17 12.20 21.10
N ASN A 70 -5.07 12.47 20.14
CA ASN A 70 -6.23 13.33 20.35
C ASN A 70 -7.26 12.74 21.32
N ALA A 71 -7.37 11.41 21.41
CA ALA A 71 -8.22 10.75 22.40
C ALA A 71 -7.63 10.84 23.82
N ILE A 72 -6.30 10.83 23.97
CA ILE A 72 -5.61 10.94 25.26
C ILE A 72 -5.61 12.40 25.77
N CYS A 73 -5.48 13.39 24.88
CA CYS A 73 -5.45 14.81 25.27
C CYS A 73 -6.82 15.44 25.61
N ASN A 74 -7.93 14.71 25.44
CA ASN A 74 -9.29 15.17 25.77
C ASN A 74 -9.80 14.64 27.13
N PHE A 75 -8.91 14.16 28.00
CA PHE A 75 -9.16 13.86 29.41
C PHE A 75 -8.26 14.71 30.31
#